data_AF-A0A0S3TRP8-F1
#
_entry.id   AF-A0A0S3TRP8-F1
#
_cell.length_a   1.000
_cell.length_b   1.000
_cell.length_c   1.000
_cell.angle_alpha   90.00
_cell.angle_beta   90.00
_cell.angle_gamma   90.00
#
_symmetry.space_group_name_H-M   'P 1'
#
loop_
_entity.id
_entity.type
_entity.pdbx_description
1 polymer ?
#
loop_
_entity_poly.entity_id
_entity_poly.type
_entity_poly.pdbx_seq_one_letter_code
_entity_poly.pdbx_strand_id
1 'polypeptide(L)'
;MSQKLTPARVPTPGKFLSRELEARGWTQKDLAEIMGRSVQTINEIIRGSKQITPETAIELSQALGTSAEFWTNLEAKYRLHLVGKEKKEQDIARKSRLYTQKAANCLIEPQAFKAFICGIKKYFSRQAIEEFAYTYRTHPGIILGRLQHDKLVDHKNLRSLLVKVSPHLENWIDN
;
A
#
# COMPACT_ATOMS: atom_id res chain seq x y z
N MET A 1 23.00 -3.32 -2.77
CA MET A 1 22.02 -2.21 -2.83
C MET A 1 21.56 -2.07 -4.27
N SER A 2 20.33 -2.45 -4.59
CA SER A 2 19.82 -2.35 -5.96
C SER A 2 19.41 -0.90 -6.22
N GLN A 3 20.24 -0.13 -6.94
CA GLN A 3 19.87 1.22 -7.33
C GLN A 3 18.70 1.13 -8.30
N LYS A 4 17.52 1.60 -7.87
CA LYS A 4 16.37 1.77 -8.75
C LYS A 4 16.70 2.91 -9.71
N LEU A 5 17.23 2.58 -10.88
CA LEU A 5 17.36 3.52 -11.99
C LEU A 5 15.96 3.97 -12.39
N THR A 6 15.61 5.21 -12.09
CA THR A 6 14.38 5.82 -12.56
C THR A 6 14.61 6.39 -13.95
N PRO A 7 13.72 6.14 -14.92
CA PRO A 7 13.89 6.67 -16.26
C PRO A 7 13.83 8.20 -16.24
N ALA A 8 14.80 8.84 -16.92
CA ALA A 8 14.92 10.31 -16.98
C ALA A 8 13.68 11.01 -17.57
N ARG A 9 12.84 10.27 -18.32
CA ARG A 9 11.52 10.71 -18.79
C ARG A 9 10.53 9.55 -18.66
N VAL A 10 9.44 9.77 -17.92
CA VAL A 10 8.32 8.82 -17.90
C VAL A 10 7.57 8.94 -19.23
N PRO A 11 7.42 7.85 -20.01
CA PRO A 11 6.64 7.89 -21.24
C PRO A 11 5.19 8.23 -20.88
N THR A 12 4.64 9.25 -21.54
CA THR A 12 3.24 9.64 -21.30
C THR A 12 2.33 8.72 -22.12
N PRO A 13 1.16 8.33 -21.58
CA PRO A 13 0.18 7.52 -22.30
C PRO A 13 -0.18 8.11 -23.65
N GLY A 14 -0.39 9.43 -23.71
CA GLY A 14 -0.68 10.13 -24.95
C GLY A 14 0.44 10.05 -26.00
N LYS A 15 1.71 10.13 -25.61
CA LYS A 15 2.84 9.97 -26.55
C LYS A 15 2.94 8.56 -27.10
N PHE A 16 2.66 7.56 -26.26
CA PHE A 16 2.62 6.18 -26.70
C PHE A 16 1.47 5.97 -27.69
N LEU A 17 0.28 6.48 -27.37
CA LEU A 17 -0.87 6.44 -28.27
C LEU A 17 -0.58 7.10 -29.62
N SER A 18 0.04 8.28 -29.64
CA SER A 18 0.42 8.94 -30.91
C SER A 18 1.36 8.08 -31.77
N ARG A 19 2.32 7.39 -31.16
CA ARG A 19 3.24 6.50 -31.88
C ARG A 19 2.53 5.28 -32.45
N GLU A 20 1.62 4.68 -31.69
CA GLU A 20 0.83 3.56 -32.18
C GLU A 20 -0.07 3.96 -33.36
N LEU A 21 -0.64 5.18 -33.33
CA LEU A 21 -1.41 5.71 -34.45
C LEU A 21 -0.53 5.97 -35.67
N GLU A 22 0.61 6.62 -35.48
CA GLU A 22 1.58 6.90 -36.55
C GLU A 22 2.08 5.61 -37.23
N ALA A 23 2.42 4.58 -36.45
CA ALA A 23 2.89 3.29 -36.95
C ALA A 23 1.84 2.55 -37.80
N ARG A 24 0.55 2.81 -37.55
CA ARG A 24 -0.59 2.24 -38.32
C ARG A 24 -1.05 3.13 -39.46
N GLY A 25 -0.50 4.35 -39.59
CA GLY A 25 -1.01 5.36 -40.51
C GLY A 25 -2.40 5.89 -40.13
N TRP A 26 -2.79 5.76 -38.85
CA TRP A 26 -4.08 6.21 -38.36
C TRP A 26 -4.02 7.65 -37.87
N THR A 27 -5.08 8.39 -38.14
CA THR A 27 -5.33 9.70 -37.54
C THR A 27 -6.06 9.55 -36.20
N GLN A 28 -6.11 10.63 -35.42
CA GLN A 28 -6.93 10.67 -34.21
C GLN A 28 -8.42 10.50 -34.50
N LYS A 29 -8.86 10.90 -35.70
CA LYS A 29 -10.24 10.74 -36.16
C LYS A 29 -10.56 9.27 -36.40
N ASP A 30 -9.64 8.54 -37.02
CA ASP A 30 -9.82 7.11 -37.28
C ASP A 30 -9.94 6.33 -35.96
N LEU A 31 -9.08 6.62 -34.98
CA LEU A 31 -9.21 6.01 -33.65
C LEU A 31 -10.53 6.38 -32.96
N ALA A 32 -10.96 7.64 -33.08
CA ALA A 32 -12.22 8.10 -32.51
C ALA A 32 -13.42 7.34 -33.10
N GLU A 33 -13.41 7.11 -34.42
CA GLU A 33 -14.42 6.35 -35.13
C GLU A 33 -14.43 4.87 -34.71
N ILE A 34 -13.25 4.23 -34.62
CA ILE A 34 -13.09 2.84 -34.16
C ILE A 34 -13.61 2.65 -32.73
N MET A 35 -13.30 3.59 -31.83
CA MET A 35 -13.71 3.51 -30.42
C MET A 35 -15.14 4.03 -30.18
N GLY A 36 -15.83 4.58 -31.19
CA GLY A 36 -17.13 5.23 -31.00
C GLY A 36 -17.08 6.44 -30.06
N ARG A 37 -15.96 7.17 -30.02
CA ARG A 37 -15.73 8.33 -29.14
C ARG A 37 -15.57 9.62 -29.94
N SER A 38 -15.69 10.76 -29.28
CA SER A 38 -15.40 12.05 -29.92
C SER A 38 -13.91 12.23 -30.18
N VAL A 39 -13.55 12.85 -31.32
CA VAL A 39 -12.16 13.23 -31.63
C VAL A 39 -11.57 14.10 -30.52
N GLN A 40 -12.40 14.95 -29.90
CA GLN A 40 -12.00 15.74 -28.74
C GLN A 40 -11.51 14.86 -27.58
N THR A 41 -12.23 13.78 -27.26
CA THR A 41 -11.81 12.84 -26.20
C THR A 41 -10.45 12.23 -26.50
N ILE A 42 -10.21 11.82 -27.76
CA ILE A 42 -8.92 11.26 -28.17
C ILE A 42 -7.80 12.30 -28.06
N ASN A 43 -8.04 13.53 -28.51
CA ASN A 43 -7.08 14.63 -28.41
C ASN A 43 -6.75 14.98 -26.94
N GLU A 44 -7.74 14.98 -26.05
CA GLU A 44 -7.55 15.20 -24.62
C GLU A 44 -6.71 14.08 -23.97
N ILE A 45 -6.91 12.83 -24.38
CA ILE A 45 -6.09 11.68 -23.93
C ILE A 45 -4.64 11.85 -24.44
N ILE A 46 -4.46 12.23 -25.71
CA ILE A 46 -3.13 12.45 -26.30
C ILE A 46 -2.36 13.58 -25.59
N ARG A 47 -3.06 14.67 -25.23
CA ARG A 47 -2.47 15.79 -24.46
C ARG A 47 -2.25 15.44 -22.99
N GLY A 48 -2.85 14.35 -22.49
CA GLY A 48 -2.77 13.91 -21.09
C GLY A 48 -3.67 14.70 -20.13
N SER A 49 -4.57 15.55 -20.65
CA SER A 49 -5.57 16.27 -19.85
C SER A 49 -6.67 15.33 -19.37
N LYS A 50 -7.08 14.37 -20.21
CA LYS A 50 -8.02 13.31 -19.84
C LYS A 50 -7.27 12.05 -19.43
N GLN A 51 -7.74 11.40 -18.37
CA GLN A 51 -7.17 10.16 -17.87
C GLN A 51 -7.62 8.97 -18.70
N ILE A 52 -6.76 7.97 -18.86
CA ILE A 52 -7.15 6.66 -19.37
C ILE A 52 -7.75 5.87 -18.21
N THR A 53 -9.08 5.72 -18.21
CA THR A 53 -9.78 4.88 -17.24
C THR A 53 -9.63 3.40 -17.58
N PRO A 54 -9.91 2.46 -16.65
CA PRO A 54 -9.87 1.02 -16.95
C PRO A 54 -10.75 0.63 -18.15
N GLU A 55 -11.92 1.24 -18.30
CA GLU A 55 -12.81 1.02 -19.44
C GLU A 55 -12.17 1.49 -20.74
N THR A 56 -11.58 2.69 -20.72
CA THR A 56 -10.85 3.24 -21.88
C THR A 56 -9.62 2.40 -22.23
N ALA A 57 -8.95 1.83 -21.23
CA ALA A 57 -7.84 0.92 -21.43
C ALA A 57 -8.26 -0.39 -22.11
N ILE A 58 -9.43 -0.94 -21.78
CA ILE A 58 -10.02 -2.09 -22.46
C ILE A 58 -10.31 -1.74 -23.92
N GLU A 59 -10.97 -0.62 -24.19
CA GLU A 59 -11.26 -0.20 -25.57
C GLU A 59 -9.98 0.02 -26.40
N LEU A 60 -8.97 0.68 -25.83
CA LEU A 60 -7.66 0.84 -26.48
C LEU A 60 -6.96 -0.49 -26.73
N SER A 61 -7.10 -1.44 -25.81
CA SER A 61 -6.54 -2.78 -25.96
C SER A 61 -7.14 -3.50 -27.17
N GLN A 62 -8.47 -3.40 -27.33
CA GLN A 62 -9.20 -3.97 -28.45
C GLN A 62 -8.89 -3.27 -29.78
N ALA A 63 -8.85 -1.93 -29.78
CA ALA A 63 -8.58 -1.14 -30.99
C ALA A 63 -7.15 -1.30 -31.51
N LEU A 64 -6.16 -1.44 -30.62
CA LEU A 64 -4.74 -1.43 -30.99
C LEU A 64 -4.07 -2.81 -30.93
N GLY A 65 -4.79 -3.85 -30.46
CA GLY A 65 -4.21 -5.18 -30.27
C GLY A 65 -3.15 -5.22 -29.16
N THR A 66 -3.38 -4.44 -28.10
CA THR A 66 -2.47 -4.32 -26.94
C THR A 66 -3.15 -4.85 -25.68
N SER A 67 -2.57 -4.72 -24.48
CA SER A 67 -3.22 -5.12 -23.23
C SER A 67 -3.82 -3.94 -22.45
N ALA A 68 -4.97 -4.13 -21.83
CA ALA A 68 -5.59 -3.12 -20.97
C ALA A 68 -4.72 -2.80 -19.74
N GLU A 69 -4.03 -3.81 -19.21
CA GLU A 69 -3.06 -3.67 -18.11
C GLU A 69 -1.91 -2.75 -18.50
N PHE A 70 -1.42 -2.84 -19.74
CA PHE A 70 -0.35 -1.97 -20.23
C PHE A 70 -0.76 -0.50 -20.15
N TRP A 71 -1.95 -0.16 -20.65
CA TRP A 71 -2.49 1.21 -20.63
C TRP A 71 -2.74 1.71 -19.21
N THR A 72 -3.35 0.89 -18.36
CA THR A 72 -3.61 1.22 -16.95
C THR A 72 -2.30 1.48 -16.21
N ASN A 73 -1.29 0.62 -16.41
CA ASN A 73 0.02 0.77 -15.78
C ASN A 73 0.76 2.02 -16.28
N LEU A 74 0.63 2.35 -17.56
CA LEU A 74 1.24 3.54 -18.16
C LEU A 74 0.62 4.82 -17.59
N GLU A 75 -0.71 4.88 -17.49
CA GLU A 75 -1.44 5.99 -16.88
C GLU A 75 -1.08 6.15 -15.39
N ALA A 76 -1.09 5.05 -14.63
CA ALA A 76 -0.74 5.07 -13.20
C ALA A 76 0.67 5.63 -12.97
N LYS A 77 1.66 5.17 -13.75
CA LYS A 77 3.04 5.68 -13.68
C LYS A 77 3.11 7.17 -14.02
N TYR A 78 2.40 7.61 -15.04
CA TYR A 78 2.37 9.00 -15.44
C TYR A 78 1.75 9.90 -14.36
N ARG A 79 0.61 9.51 -13.78
CA ARG A 79 -0.04 10.29 -12.71
C ARG A 79 0.78 10.34 -11.43
N LEU A 80 1.41 9.22 -11.04
CA LEU A 80 2.35 9.21 -9.91
C LEU A 80 3.54 10.16 -10.14
N HIS A 81 4.06 10.23 -11.37
CA HIS A 81 5.14 11.16 -11.71
C HIS A 81 4.72 12.64 -11.63
N LEU A 82 3.49 12.98 -12.05
CA LEU A 82 2.95 14.34 -11.94
C LEU A 82 2.81 14.75 -10.47
N VAL A 83 2.17 13.90 -9.65
CA VAL A 83 1.91 14.19 -8.23
C VAL A 83 3.20 14.20 -7.42
N GLY A 84 4.18 13.35 -7.75
CA GLY A 84 5.49 13.30 -7.09
C GLY A 84 6.28 14.61 -7.21
N LYS A 85 5.95 15.48 -8.18
CA LYS A 85 6.52 16.84 -8.27
C LYS A 85 5.80 17.86 -7.37
N GLU A 86 4.56 17.59 -6.97
CA GLU A 86 3.70 18.56 -6.27
C GLU A 86 3.57 18.31 -4.75
N LYS A 87 3.70 17.06 -4.29
CA LYS A 87 3.53 16.73 -2.86
C LYS A 87 4.86 16.63 -2.12
N LYS A 88 5.05 17.53 -1.14
CA LYS A 88 5.95 17.32 0.00
C LYS A 88 5.54 16.03 0.69
N GLU A 89 6.33 14.98 0.51
CA GLU A 89 6.18 13.62 1.03
C GLU A 89 6.13 13.51 2.57
N GLN A 90 6.10 14.64 3.28
CA GLN A 90 6.49 14.73 4.69
C GLN A 90 5.32 14.68 5.68
N ASP A 91 4.05 14.80 5.25
CA ASP A 91 2.94 14.91 6.21
C ASP A 91 2.24 13.57 6.50
N ILE A 92 1.88 12.78 5.48
CA ILE A 92 1.11 11.55 5.68
C ILE A 92 1.98 10.46 6.31
N ALA A 93 3.21 10.26 5.80
CA ALA A 93 4.14 9.28 6.35
C ALA A 93 4.52 9.62 7.80
N ARG A 94 4.73 10.90 8.11
CA ARG A 94 4.98 11.38 9.48
C ARG A 94 3.79 11.13 10.39
N LYS A 95 2.57 11.47 9.96
CA LYS A 95 1.34 11.21 10.73
C LYS A 95 1.17 9.71 10.99
N SER A 96 1.30 8.85 9.98
CA SER A 96 1.23 7.39 10.14
C SER A 96 2.18 6.89 11.22
N ARG A 97 3.46 7.31 11.19
CA ARG A 97 4.45 6.94 12.23
C ARG A 97 4.01 7.40 13.63
N LEU A 98 3.51 8.63 13.77
CA LEU A 98 3.04 9.16 15.04
C LEU A 98 1.82 8.39 15.57
N TYR A 99 0.88 8.01 14.71
CA TYR A 99 -0.29 7.21 15.11
C TYR A 99 0.10 5.79 15.51
N THR A 100 1.01 5.13 14.78
CA THR A 100 1.56 3.83 15.17
C THR A 100 2.25 3.90 16.53
N GLN A 101 3.04 4.95 16.77
CA GLN A 101 3.71 5.17 18.05
C GLN A 101 2.72 5.44 19.19
N LYS A 102 1.70 6.28 18.96
CA LYS A 102 0.67 6.55 19.96
C LYS A 102 -0.13 5.30 20.33
N ALA A 103 -0.53 4.49 19.35
CA ALA A 103 -1.25 3.24 19.60
C ALA A 103 -0.43 2.26 20.46
N ALA A 104 0.89 2.16 20.21
CA ALA A 104 1.80 1.36 21.02
C ALA A 104 1.91 1.86 22.47
N ASN A 105 2.00 3.18 22.64
CA ASN A 105 2.26 3.82 23.93
C ASN A 105 1.00 3.98 24.81
N CYS A 106 -0.21 3.93 24.24
CA CYS A 106 -1.46 4.08 25.01
C CYS A 106 -1.81 2.83 25.83
N LEU A 107 -1.39 1.64 25.40
CA LEU A 107 -1.72 0.38 26.07
C LEU A 107 -0.71 0.00 27.16
N ILE A 108 0.54 0.42 27.03
CA ILE A 108 1.62 0.17 28.00
C ILE A 108 2.49 1.42 28.04
N GLU A 109 2.75 1.96 29.23
CA GLU A 109 3.59 3.15 29.38
C GLU A 109 5.03 2.88 28.87
N PRO A 110 5.60 3.75 28.01
CA PRO A 110 6.91 3.47 27.38
C PRO A 110 8.07 3.32 28.36
N GLN A 111 8.03 4.03 29.49
CA GLN A 111 9.09 3.99 30.50
C GLN A 111 9.05 2.66 31.27
N ALA A 112 7.86 2.26 31.70
CA ALA A 112 7.60 0.97 32.34
C ALA A 112 8.03 -0.21 31.45
N PHE A 113 7.65 -0.17 30.17
CA PHE A 113 7.98 -1.25 29.23
C PHE A 113 9.49 -1.36 28.99
N LYS A 114 10.18 -0.22 28.85
CA LYS A 114 11.66 -0.21 28.74
C LYS A 114 12.33 -0.75 29.99
N ALA A 115 11.88 -0.34 31.17
CA ALA A 115 12.42 -0.83 32.44
C ALA A 115 12.24 -2.35 32.56
N PHE A 116 11.08 -2.86 32.17
CA PHE A 116 10.78 -4.29 32.12
C PHE A 116 11.71 -5.05 31.16
N ILE A 117 11.92 -4.56 29.94
CA ILE A 117 12.85 -5.19 28.99
C ILE A 117 14.28 -5.17 29.51
N CYS A 118 14.76 -4.05 30.04
CA CYS A 118 16.13 -3.92 30.56
C CYS A 118 16.38 -4.80 31.79
N GLY A 119 15.37 -5.07 32.59
CA GLY A 119 15.47 -5.95 33.76
C GLY A 119 15.63 -7.44 33.40
N ILE A 120 15.19 -7.86 32.21
CA ILE A 120 15.16 -9.26 31.80
C ILE A 120 16.36 -9.57 30.89
N LYS A 121 17.35 -10.30 31.42
CA LYS A 121 18.66 -10.49 30.76
C LYS A 121 18.76 -11.64 29.74
N LYS A 122 17.87 -12.64 29.74
CA LYS A 122 18.04 -13.88 28.94
C LYS A 122 16.81 -14.33 28.17
N TYR A 123 15.64 -14.37 28.79
CA TYR A 123 14.39 -14.75 28.13
C TYR A 123 13.20 -14.20 28.92
N PHE A 124 12.11 -13.93 28.21
CA PHE A 124 10.86 -13.55 28.83
C PHE A 124 10.13 -14.81 29.32
N SER A 125 9.98 -14.97 30.63
CA SER A 125 9.18 -16.05 31.20
C SER A 125 7.69 -15.68 31.15
N ARG A 126 6.83 -16.70 31.13
CA ARG A 126 5.37 -16.52 31.20
C ARG A 126 4.98 -15.68 32.43
N GLN A 127 5.52 -16.05 33.59
CA GLN A 127 5.25 -15.42 34.87
C GLN A 127 5.64 -13.95 34.89
N ALA A 128 6.82 -13.59 34.36
CA ALA A 128 7.25 -12.19 34.31
C ALA A 128 6.31 -11.32 33.47
N ILE A 129 5.76 -11.86 32.37
CA ILE A 129 4.79 -11.17 31.53
C ILE A 129 3.44 -11.02 32.24
N GLU A 130 2.97 -12.06 32.95
CA GLU A 130 1.72 -12.03 33.72
C GLU A 130 1.80 -11.04 34.89
N GLU A 131 2.93 -10.99 35.59
CA GLU A 131 3.18 -10.04 36.68
C GLU A 131 3.18 -8.59 36.17
N PHE A 132 3.92 -8.32 35.09
CA PHE A 132 3.94 -6.99 34.46
C PHE A 132 2.56 -6.58 33.93
N ALA A 133 1.83 -7.51 33.33
CA ALA A 133 0.45 -7.32 32.87
C ALA A 133 -0.48 -6.90 34.00
N TYR A 134 -0.41 -7.59 35.13
CA TYR A 134 -1.20 -7.28 36.31
C TYR A 134 -0.89 -5.88 36.87
N THR A 135 0.40 -5.53 37.00
CA THR A 135 0.84 -4.22 37.51
C THR A 135 0.27 -3.06 36.70
N TYR A 136 0.26 -3.17 35.36
CA TYR A 136 -0.20 -2.11 34.46
C TYR A 136 -1.64 -2.30 33.97
N ARG A 137 -2.43 -3.19 34.61
CA ARG A 137 -3.83 -3.50 34.26
C ARG A 137 -4.04 -3.76 32.76
N THR A 138 -3.06 -4.43 32.15
CA THR A 138 -3.06 -4.75 30.71
C THR A 138 -3.13 -6.26 30.54
N HIS A 139 -3.80 -6.77 29.52
CA HIS A 139 -3.88 -8.21 29.31
C HIS A 139 -2.51 -8.80 28.91
N PRO A 140 -2.06 -9.95 29.46
CA PRO A 140 -0.75 -10.56 29.15
C PRO A 140 -0.52 -10.80 27.65
N GLY A 141 -1.57 -11.17 26.92
CA GLY A 141 -1.52 -11.36 25.47
C GLY A 141 -1.19 -10.09 24.67
N ILE A 142 -1.54 -8.90 25.17
CA ILE A 142 -1.21 -7.62 24.53
C ILE A 142 0.29 -7.34 24.66
N ILE A 143 0.83 -7.55 25.87
CA ILE A 143 2.25 -7.40 26.16
C ILE A 143 3.08 -8.40 25.36
N LEU A 144 2.64 -9.68 25.33
CA LEU A 144 3.29 -10.70 24.51
C LEU A 144 3.24 -10.34 23.01
N GLY A 145 2.08 -9.92 22.50
CA GLY A 145 1.94 -9.49 21.11
C GLY A 145 2.88 -8.34 20.76
N ARG A 146 3.05 -7.39 21.68
CA ARG A 146 4.01 -6.29 21.54
C ARG A 146 5.46 -6.77 21.53
N LEU A 147 5.84 -7.64 22.45
CA LEU A 147 7.19 -8.23 22.52
C LEU A 147 7.54 -9.03 21.25
N GLN A 148 6.55 -9.73 20.68
CA GLN A 148 6.71 -10.45 19.42
C GLN A 148 6.86 -9.51 18.22
N HIS A 149 6.02 -8.47 18.13
CA HIS A 149 6.13 -7.44 17.10
C HIS A 149 7.49 -6.74 17.12
N ASP A 150 8.00 -6.42 18.32
CA ASP A 150 9.29 -5.76 18.51
C ASP A 150 10.49 -6.74 18.38
N LYS A 151 10.23 -8.00 17.98
CA LYS A 151 11.21 -9.09 17.73
C LYS A 151 12.05 -9.48 18.95
N LEU A 152 11.54 -9.24 20.16
CA LEU A 152 12.18 -9.63 21.42
C LEU A 152 11.80 -11.07 21.83
N VAL A 153 10.68 -11.58 21.33
CA VAL A 153 10.18 -12.94 21.54
C VAL A 153 9.76 -13.54 20.20
N ASP A 154 10.14 -14.77 19.91
CA ASP A 154 9.67 -15.48 18.71
C ASP A 154 8.16 -15.76 18.78
N HIS A 155 7.44 -15.62 17.67
CA HIS A 155 6.00 -15.90 17.55
C HIS A 155 5.58 -17.35 17.88
N LYS A 156 6.53 -18.28 17.94
CA LYS A 156 6.31 -19.67 18.37
C LYS A 156 6.19 -19.80 19.89
N ASN A 157 6.77 -18.86 20.64
CA ASN A 157 6.85 -18.93 22.10
C ASN A 157 5.64 -18.28 22.79
N LEU A 158 5.27 -18.82 23.95
CA LEU A 158 4.27 -18.27 24.87
C LEU A 158 2.85 -18.08 24.28
N ARG A 159 2.52 -18.80 23.21
CA ARG A 159 1.20 -18.76 22.55
C ARG A 159 0.02 -19.03 23.49
N SER A 160 0.25 -19.67 24.64
CA SER A 160 -0.75 -19.87 25.69
C SER A 160 -1.31 -18.58 26.29
N LEU A 161 -0.59 -17.46 26.20
CA LEU A 161 -1.04 -16.15 26.68
C LEU A 161 -1.90 -15.40 25.65
N LEU A 162 -1.97 -15.89 24.41
CA LEU A 162 -2.78 -15.32 23.36
C LEU A 162 -4.17 -15.96 23.40
N VAL A 163 -5.19 -15.12 23.55
CA VAL A 163 -6.59 -15.57 23.50
C VAL A 163 -6.89 -15.99 22.06
N LYS A 164 -7.41 -17.20 21.89
CA LYS A 164 -7.88 -17.66 20.57
C LYS A 164 -9.11 -16.84 20.19
N VAL A 165 -9.07 -16.21 19.02
CA VAL A 165 -10.21 -15.45 18.49
C VAL A 165 -11.20 -16.37 17.77
N SER A 166 -10.76 -17.56 17.32
CA SER A 166 -11.58 -18.57 16.62
C SER A 166 -12.93 -18.87 17.29
N PRO A 167 -13.03 -19.11 18.61
CA PRO A 167 -14.31 -19.42 19.26
C PRO A 167 -15.32 -18.26 19.25
N HIS A 168 -14.85 -17.03 19.01
CA HIS A 168 -15.70 -15.84 18.94
C HIS A 168 -16.09 -15.49 17.50
N LEU A 169 -15.41 -16.09 16.52
CA LEU A 169 -15.67 -15.91 15.10
C LEU A 169 -16.55 -17.01 14.51
N GLU A 170 -16.73 -18.14 15.20
CA GLU A 170 -17.64 -19.23 14.80
C GLU A 170 -19.09 -18.74 14.58
N ASN A 171 -19.53 -17.72 15.32
CA ASN A 171 -20.87 -17.12 15.16
C ASN A 171 -20.95 -16.06 14.03
N TRP A 172 -19.85 -15.76 13.35
CA TRP A 172 -19.74 -14.70 12.34
C TRP A 172 -19.29 -15.22 10.97
N ILE A 173 -19.04 -16.52 10.85
CA ILE A 173 -18.70 -17.17 9.59
C ILE A 173 -19.92 -18.03 9.24
N ASP A 174 -20.80 -17.50 8.41
CA ASP A 174 -21.84 -18.33 7.77
C ASP A 174 -21.13 -19.35 6.86
N ASN A 175 -21.47 -20.64 7.04
CA ASN A 175 -21.01 -21.74 6.17
C ASN A 175 -21.55 -21.60 4.75
#